data_AF-A0A800DZ42-F1
#
_entry.id   AF-A0A800DZ42-F1
#
_cell.length_a   1.000
_cell.length_b   1.000
_cell.length_c   1.000
_cell.angle_alpha   90.00
_cell.angle_beta   90.00
_cell.angle_gamma   90.00
#
_symmetry.space_group_name_H-M   'P 1'
#
loop_
_entity.id
_entity.type
_entity.pdbx_description
1 polymer ?
#
loop_
_entity_poly.entity_id
_entity_poly.type
_entity_poly.pdbx_seq_one_letter_code
_entity_poly.pdbx_strand_id
1 'polypeptide(L)'
;MKKFKHIEQKLNAFIKKYYTNELIKGLILFFSFGLLYFIFTLFIEYFLWLKPTARTILFWTFIIIELALLIKFIAIPLIKLFGLQKGISHTEASKIIGKHFNEVDDKLLNVLQLNNNNEKSELLLASIEQKSLNLEPIPFKKAINFNKNKKYLKYLAIPIFIWFIVFITGNDFIFKDSLDRVVNYQTAYEPPAPFKFIITNDELIALEGKPFTLKVLTKGSVIPENVKINFNNAQYFLKETNLGRFSHTFSNLKEELTFYIEANGIKSKDYKIDVIKTPSIEKFEMYLNYPNYTLKTNEIIKNTGNAIIPEGTTISWKINAKNTTSVIIENNTDSTQTSFKIDKIKNTFNTSKRLSNNLDYIIKTSNNQLKNYENLNYSIQVIKDEYPKIIVKTDIDSISRGNAQFVGQLSDDYGIKKLLLVYYDKTNSNNKKEHSIIVNNNTFQEFYYVFPENLNLDKGVDYEFYFQLFDNDGVNGNKSVKTKVYNYRNKTDHELNQDVLKEQKQSLEDFK
;
A
#
# COMPACT_ATOMS: atom_id res chain seq x y z
N MET A 1 -16.29 -16.79 102.74
CA MET A 1 -15.49 -16.38 101.55
C MET A 1 -16.21 -16.51 100.21
N LYS A 2 -17.44 -17.06 100.12
CA LYS A 2 -18.14 -17.32 98.84
C LYS A 2 -18.49 -16.02 98.10
N LYS A 3 -18.79 -14.95 98.86
CA LYS A 3 -19.18 -13.64 98.32
C LYS A 3 -18.01 -12.85 97.74
N PHE A 4 -16.84 -12.90 98.37
CA PHE A 4 -15.62 -12.29 97.83
C PHE A 4 -15.19 -12.93 96.50
N LYS A 5 -15.25 -14.27 96.40
CA LYS A 5 -15.00 -14.99 95.14
C LYS A 5 -15.96 -14.55 94.02
N HIS A 6 -17.19 -14.19 94.35
CA HIS A 6 -18.15 -13.63 93.40
C HIS A 6 -17.76 -12.21 92.93
N ILE A 7 -17.21 -11.38 93.83
CA ILE A 7 -16.63 -10.06 93.49
C ILE A 7 -15.41 -10.22 92.56
N GLU A 8 -14.51 -11.18 92.80
CA GLU A 8 -13.40 -11.51 91.89
C GLU A 8 -13.88 -11.95 90.52
N GLN A 9 -14.93 -12.78 90.44
CA GLN A 9 -15.55 -13.17 89.17
C GLN A 9 -16.13 -11.95 88.44
N LYS A 10 -16.78 -11.03 89.15
CA LYS A 10 -17.29 -9.78 88.57
C LYS A 10 -16.17 -8.85 88.10
N LEU A 11 -15.06 -8.77 88.83
CA LEU A 11 -13.85 -8.03 88.44
C LEU A 11 -13.23 -8.63 87.17
N ASN A 12 -13.04 -9.95 87.12
CA ASN A 12 -12.57 -10.65 85.91
C ASN A 12 -13.50 -10.43 84.72
N ALA A 13 -14.81 -10.44 84.94
CA ALA A 13 -15.79 -10.19 83.89
C ALA A 13 -15.81 -8.72 83.43
N PHE A 14 -15.47 -7.76 84.31
CA PHE A 14 -15.21 -6.38 83.96
C PHE A 14 -13.92 -6.24 83.13
N ILE A 15 -12.81 -6.86 83.56
CA ILE A 15 -11.53 -6.84 82.86
C ILE A 15 -11.67 -7.41 81.44
N LYS A 16 -12.37 -8.54 81.29
CA LYS A 16 -12.71 -9.09 79.97
C LYS A 16 -13.49 -8.08 79.13
N LYS A 17 -14.54 -7.47 79.69
CA LYS A 17 -15.36 -6.47 78.98
C LYS A 17 -14.56 -5.19 78.64
N TYR A 18 -13.62 -4.79 79.48
CA TYR A 18 -12.70 -3.67 79.23
C TYR A 18 -11.82 -3.94 78.02
N TYR A 19 -11.16 -5.09 77.95
CA TYR A 19 -10.33 -5.46 76.81
C TYR A 19 -11.15 -5.77 75.55
N THR A 20 -12.38 -6.30 75.66
CA THR A 20 -13.30 -6.38 74.52
C THR A 20 -13.63 -4.98 73.98
N ASN A 21 -13.83 -3.98 74.85
CA ASN A 21 -14.07 -2.61 74.41
C ASN A 21 -12.82 -1.98 73.76
N GLU A 22 -11.64 -2.23 74.32
CA GLU A 22 -10.36 -1.80 73.75
C GLU A 22 -10.12 -2.45 72.38
N LEU A 23 -10.45 -3.73 72.22
CA LEU A 23 -10.39 -4.46 70.95
C LEU A 23 -11.39 -3.91 69.93
N ILE A 24 -12.64 -3.61 70.31
CA ILE A 24 -13.62 -3.00 69.39
C ILE A 24 -13.10 -1.64 68.89
N LYS A 25 -12.56 -0.81 69.79
CA LYS A 25 -11.91 0.45 69.41
C LYS A 25 -10.71 0.18 68.50
N GLY A 26 -9.89 -0.80 68.85
CA GLY A 26 -8.71 -1.22 68.10
C GLY A 26 -9.05 -1.65 66.68
N LEU A 27 -10.06 -2.50 66.50
CA LEU A 27 -10.57 -2.92 65.18
C LEU A 27 -10.99 -1.71 64.34
N ILE A 28 -11.79 -0.80 64.91
CA ILE A 28 -12.22 0.40 64.19
C ILE A 28 -11.00 1.22 63.74
N LEU A 29 -10.02 1.45 64.64
CA LEU A 29 -8.83 2.24 64.32
C LEU A 29 -7.89 1.53 63.35
N PHE A 30 -7.74 0.20 63.45
CA PHE A 30 -6.95 -0.63 62.54
C PHE A 30 -7.51 -0.52 61.12
N PHE A 31 -8.81 -0.77 60.94
CA PHE A 31 -9.42 -0.62 59.62
C PHE A 31 -9.42 0.82 59.14
N SER A 32 -9.58 1.81 60.03
CA SER A 32 -9.54 3.23 59.63
C SER A 32 -8.17 3.62 59.07
N PHE A 33 -7.10 3.38 59.83
CA PHE A 33 -5.75 3.78 59.45
C PHE A 33 -5.16 2.86 58.39
N GLY A 34 -5.40 1.55 58.49
CA GLY A 34 -4.92 0.57 57.53
C GLY A 34 -5.52 0.77 56.14
N LEU A 35 -6.85 0.89 56.03
CA LEU A 35 -7.49 1.16 54.74
C LEU A 35 -7.07 2.52 54.16
N LEU A 36 -6.93 3.55 54.99
CA LEU A 36 -6.48 4.86 54.53
C LEU A 36 -5.05 4.80 53.98
N TYR A 37 -4.16 4.11 54.69
CA TYR A 37 -2.77 3.95 54.27
C TYR A 37 -2.63 3.04 53.04
N PHE A 38 -3.46 2.01 52.93
CA PHE A 38 -3.60 1.17 51.73
C PHE A 38 -4.01 2.01 50.51
N ILE A 39 -5.08 2.81 50.63
CA ILE A 39 -5.52 3.71 49.56
C ILE A 39 -4.41 4.69 49.16
N PHE A 40 -3.71 5.28 50.14
CA PHE A 40 -2.58 6.16 49.89
C PHE A 40 -1.46 5.47 49.09
N THR A 41 -1.12 4.23 49.46
CA THR A 41 -0.13 3.40 48.77
C THR A 41 -0.52 3.15 47.31
N LEU A 42 -1.79 2.83 47.05
CA LEU A 42 -2.29 2.65 45.68
C LEU A 42 -2.23 3.93 44.86
N PHE A 43 -2.55 5.08 45.45
CA PHE A 43 -2.47 6.37 44.74
C PHE A 43 -1.02 6.73 44.37
N ILE A 44 -0.05 6.48 45.25
CA ILE A 44 1.37 6.69 44.92
C ILE A 44 1.76 5.85 43.69
N GLU A 45 1.43 4.56 43.66
CA GLU A 45 1.73 3.69 42.52
C GLU A 45 0.97 4.11 41.25
N TYR A 46 -0.26 4.62 41.38
CA TYR A 46 -1.05 5.09 40.25
C TYR A 46 -0.41 6.28 39.53
N PHE A 47 0.01 7.30 40.29
CA PHE A 47 0.53 8.53 39.69
C PHE A 47 1.99 8.43 39.27
N LEU A 48 2.82 7.69 40.02
CA LEU A 48 4.27 7.71 39.84
C LEU A 48 4.83 6.56 38.97
N TRP A 49 4.04 5.53 38.64
CA TRP A 49 4.49 4.38 37.84
C TRP A 49 5.86 3.86 38.32
N LEU A 50 5.93 3.47 39.59
CA LEU A 50 7.21 3.24 40.25
C LEU A 50 8.00 2.10 39.59
N LYS A 51 9.33 2.29 39.51
CA LYS A 51 10.24 1.20 39.13
C LYS A 51 10.17 0.06 40.16
N PRO A 52 10.51 -1.19 39.76
CA PRO A 52 10.43 -2.35 40.66
C PRO A 52 11.13 -2.16 42.01
N THR A 53 12.26 -1.45 42.06
CA THR A 53 13.00 -1.16 43.30
C THR A 53 12.21 -0.29 44.27
N ALA A 54 11.68 0.85 43.80
CA ALA A 54 10.87 1.75 44.61
C ALA A 54 9.56 1.08 45.05
N ARG A 55 8.97 0.26 44.18
CA ARG A 55 7.76 -0.50 44.50
C ARG A 55 8.01 -1.60 45.55
N THR A 56 9.17 -2.26 45.50
CA THR A 56 9.60 -3.23 46.53
C THR A 56 9.68 -2.54 47.90
N ILE A 57 10.30 -1.35 47.97
CA ILE A 57 10.39 -0.56 49.20
C ILE A 57 8.99 -0.18 49.69
N LEU A 58 8.13 0.30 48.78
CA LEU A 58 6.76 0.68 49.10
C LEU A 58 5.96 -0.51 49.67
N PHE A 59 6.06 -1.69 49.04
CA PHE A 59 5.37 -2.92 49.47
C PHE A 59 5.83 -3.37 50.86
N TRP A 60 7.14 -3.50 51.10
CA TRP A 60 7.64 -3.95 52.40
C TRP A 60 7.37 -2.93 53.52
N THR A 61 7.45 -1.64 53.21
CA THR A 61 7.05 -0.58 54.15
C THR A 61 5.56 -0.70 54.49
N PHE A 62 4.72 -0.97 53.49
CA PHE A 62 3.30 -1.23 53.68
C PHE A 62 3.05 -2.40 54.65
N ILE A 63 3.71 -3.53 54.41
CA ILE A 63 3.61 -4.72 55.27
C ILE A 63 4.09 -4.44 56.70
N ILE A 64 5.22 -3.75 56.89
CA ILE A 64 5.76 -3.43 58.21
C ILE A 64 4.80 -2.54 59.00
N ILE A 65 4.24 -1.50 58.36
CA ILE A 65 3.31 -0.57 59.01
C ILE A 65 2.00 -1.28 59.33
N GLU A 66 1.44 -2.06 58.40
CA GLU A 66 0.22 -2.83 58.67
C GLU A 66 0.40 -3.85 59.79
N LEU A 67 1.55 -4.54 59.81
CA LEU A 67 1.88 -5.46 60.90
C LEU A 67 2.00 -4.70 62.24
N ALA A 68 2.61 -3.53 62.25
CA ALA A 68 2.70 -2.69 63.46
C ALA A 68 1.31 -2.22 63.94
N LEU A 69 0.40 -1.84 63.02
CA LEU A 69 -0.98 -1.48 63.34
C LEU A 69 -1.75 -2.69 63.87
N LEU A 70 -1.63 -3.85 63.23
CA LEU A 70 -2.26 -5.12 63.64
C LEU A 70 -1.81 -5.52 65.05
N ILE A 71 -0.51 -5.49 65.32
CA ILE A 71 0.05 -5.82 66.64
C ILE A 71 -0.48 -4.85 67.69
N LYS A 72 -0.39 -3.54 67.42
CA LYS A 72 -0.76 -2.49 68.37
C LYS A 72 -2.25 -2.46 68.70
N PHE A 73 -3.11 -2.56 67.69
CA PHE A 73 -4.55 -2.35 67.84
C PHE A 73 -5.36 -3.65 68.03
N ILE A 74 -4.84 -4.79 67.58
CA ILE A 74 -5.58 -6.08 67.64
C ILE A 74 -4.83 -7.09 68.51
N ALA A 75 -3.56 -7.40 68.21
CA ALA A 75 -2.85 -8.48 68.91
C ALA A 75 -2.65 -8.19 70.41
N ILE A 76 -2.21 -6.98 70.78
CA ILE A 76 -2.00 -6.61 72.20
C ILE A 76 -3.31 -6.70 73.00
N PRO A 77 -4.45 -6.10 72.58
CA PRO A 77 -5.72 -6.28 73.28
C PRO A 77 -6.20 -7.73 73.34
N LEU A 78 -5.99 -8.54 72.29
CA LEU A 78 -6.33 -9.97 72.29
C LEU A 78 -5.51 -10.76 73.30
N ILE A 79 -4.18 -10.58 73.33
CA ILE A 79 -3.28 -11.25 74.28
C ILE A 79 -3.69 -10.91 75.72
N LYS A 80 -4.04 -9.64 75.99
CA LYS A 80 -4.56 -9.19 77.29
C LYS A 80 -5.94 -9.75 77.62
N LEU A 81 -6.81 -9.94 76.63
CA LEU A 81 -8.14 -10.53 76.80
C LEU A 81 -8.08 -12.03 77.18
N PHE A 82 -7.15 -12.77 76.58
CA PHE A 82 -6.93 -14.19 76.88
C PHE A 82 -6.04 -14.45 78.10
N GLY A 83 -5.47 -13.40 78.71
CA GLY A 83 -4.66 -13.50 79.92
C GLY A 83 -3.24 -14.04 79.71
N LEU A 84 -2.74 -14.03 78.47
CA LEU A 84 -1.39 -14.47 78.11
C LEU A 84 -0.31 -13.44 78.49
N GLN A 85 -0.72 -12.18 78.74
CA GLN A 85 0.12 -11.11 79.28
C GLN A 85 -0.59 -10.48 80.48
N LYS A 86 0.17 -9.97 81.46
CA LYS A 86 -0.39 -9.24 82.61
C LYS A 86 -1.26 -8.06 82.12
N GLY A 87 -2.57 -8.18 82.28
CA GLY A 87 -3.53 -7.11 82.07
C GLY A 87 -3.62 -6.18 83.28
N ILE A 88 -4.64 -5.33 83.30
CA ILE A 88 -4.92 -4.46 84.45
C ILE A 88 -5.14 -5.31 85.72
N SER A 89 -4.56 -4.88 86.83
CA SER A 89 -4.71 -5.58 88.10
C SER A 89 -6.14 -5.41 88.65
N HIS A 90 -6.54 -6.24 89.62
CA HIS A 90 -7.82 -6.05 90.30
C HIS A 90 -7.93 -4.68 90.99
N THR A 91 -6.82 -4.11 91.47
CA THR A 91 -6.77 -2.78 92.09
C THR A 91 -6.86 -1.66 91.07
N GLU A 92 -6.36 -1.84 89.85
CA GLU A 92 -6.58 -0.89 88.75
C GLU A 92 -8.01 -0.96 88.23
N ALA A 93 -8.55 -2.18 88.07
CA ALA A 93 -9.94 -2.39 87.70
C ALA A 93 -10.89 -1.74 88.72
N SER A 94 -10.62 -1.85 90.03
CA SER A 94 -11.45 -1.21 91.06
C SER A 94 -11.43 0.31 90.96
N LYS A 95 -10.27 0.93 90.71
CA LYS A 95 -10.17 2.38 90.47
C LYS A 95 -10.97 2.82 89.24
N ILE A 96 -10.98 2.04 88.16
CA ILE A 96 -11.75 2.37 86.95
C ILE A 96 -13.25 2.21 87.21
N ILE A 97 -13.66 1.18 87.94
CA ILE A 97 -15.06 0.95 88.34
C ILE A 97 -15.53 2.05 89.29
N GLY A 98 -14.70 2.45 90.26
CA GLY A 98 -14.97 3.50 91.25
C GLY A 98 -15.24 4.87 90.63
N LYS A 99 -14.46 5.24 89.60
CA LYS A 99 -14.71 6.45 88.79
C LYS A 99 -16.09 6.48 88.11
N HIS A 100 -16.74 5.33 87.92
CA HIS A 100 -18.07 5.24 87.32
C HIS A 100 -19.18 5.10 88.36
N PHE A 101 -18.90 4.44 89.49
CA PHE A 101 -19.83 4.22 90.59
C PHE A 101 -19.25 4.83 91.87
N ASN A 102 -19.61 6.08 92.17
CA ASN A 102 -19.13 6.79 93.37
C ASN A 102 -19.41 6.01 94.67
N GLU A 103 -20.49 5.20 94.70
CA GLU A 103 -20.86 4.36 95.84
C GLU A 103 -19.86 3.23 96.14
N VAL A 104 -18.98 2.91 95.19
CA VAL A 104 -18.06 1.75 95.18
C VAL A 104 -16.61 2.13 95.39
N ASP A 105 -16.23 3.38 95.08
CA ASP A 105 -14.85 3.82 94.84
C ASP A 105 -13.88 3.38 95.93
N ASP A 106 -14.08 3.87 97.16
CA ASP A 106 -13.23 3.51 98.29
C ASP A 106 -13.53 2.10 98.81
N LYS A 107 -14.77 1.63 98.70
CA LYS A 107 -15.19 0.34 99.31
C LYS A 107 -14.55 -0.85 98.62
N LEU A 108 -14.52 -0.86 97.29
CA LEU A 108 -13.96 -1.96 96.50
C LEU A 108 -12.43 -1.99 96.58
N LEU A 109 -11.78 -0.81 96.57
CA LEU A 109 -10.33 -0.72 96.76
C LEU A 109 -9.92 -1.21 98.16
N ASN A 110 -10.63 -0.77 99.20
CA ASN A 110 -10.39 -1.20 100.58
C ASN A 110 -10.56 -2.72 100.75
N VAL A 111 -11.60 -3.31 100.17
CA VAL A 111 -11.82 -4.77 100.24
C VAL A 111 -10.69 -5.55 99.55
N LEU A 112 -10.19 -5.06 98.42
CA LEU A 112 -9.05 -5.69 97.72
C LEU A 112 -7.73 -5.53 98.48
N GLN A 113 -7.50 -4.38 99.11
CA GLN A 113 -6.32 -4.14 99.96
C GLN A 113 -6.34 -5.02 101.21
N LEU A 114 -7.49 -5.13 101.90
CA LEU A 114 -7.66 -5.99 103.08
C LEU A 114 -7.44 -7.48 102.76
N ASN A 115 -7.86 -7.95 101.59
CA ASN A 115 -7.62 -9.34 101.17
C ASN A 115 -6.15 -9.63 100.80
N ASN A 116 -5.38 -8.60 100.42
CA ASN A 116 -3.96 -8.72 100.08
C ASN A 116 -3.02 -8.72 101.30
N ASN A 117 -3.53 -8.55 102.53
CA ASN A 117 -2.73 -8.69 103.76
C ASN A 117 -2.42 -10.17 104.04
N ASN A 118 -1.18 -10.45 104.47
CA ASN A 118 -0.68 -11.81 104.71
C ASN A 118 -1.27 -12.48 105.96
N GLU A 119 -1.72 -11.69 106.96
CA GLU A 119 -2.35 -12.21 108.19
C GLU A 119 -3.87 -12.10 108.12
N LYS A 120 -4.56 -13.25 108.05
CA LYS A 120 -6.02 -13.32 107.93
C LYS A 120 -6.66 -13.71 109.25
N SER A 121 -6.98 -12.73 110.09
CA SER A 121 -7.84 -12.93 111.27
C SER A 121 -9.28 -13.30 110.86
N GLU A 122 -9.99 -14.09 111.67
CA GLU A 122 -11.42 -14.39 111.46
C GLU A 122 -12.27 -13.12 111.37
N LEU A 123 -11.95 -12.09 112.15
CA LEU A 123 -12.61 -10.77 112.09
C LEU A 123 -12.35 -10.07 110.74
N LEU A 124 -11.15 -10.20 110.19
CA LEU A 124 -10.78 -9.63 108.90
C LEU A 124 -11.55 -10.33 107.76
N LEU A 125 -11.65 -11.65 107.81
CA LEU A 125 -12.44 -12.43 106.85
C LEU A 125 -13.93 -12.10 106.92
N ALA A 126 -14.49 -11.96 108.14
CA ALA A 126 -15.86 -11.53 108.35
C ALA A 126 -16.11 -10.10 107.83
N SER A 127 -15.16 -9.18 108.03
CA SER A 127 -15.21 -7.80 107.51
C SER A 127 -15.16 -7.77 105.98
N ILE A 128 -14.30 -8.57 105.35
CA ILE A 128 -14.23 -8.72 103.88
C ILE A 128 -15.55 -9.27 103.34
N GLU A 129 -16.14 -10.27 104.00
CA GLU A 129 -17.40 -10.88 103.56
C GLU A 129 -18.59 -9.92 103.70
N GLN A 130 -18.70 -9.22 104.84
CA GLN A 130 -19.72 -8.20 105.07
C GLN A 130 -19.60 -7.04 104.08
N LYS A 131 -18.39 -6.52 103.83
CA LYS A 131 -18.18 -5.45 102.85
C LYS A 131 -18.41 -5.92 101.42
N SER A 132 -18.13 -7.19 101.11
CA SER A 132 -18.41 -7.78 99.79
C SER A 132 -19.92 -7.91 99.52
N LEU A 133 -20.75 -8.15 100.55
CA LEU A 133 -22.22 -8.19 100.41
C LEU A 133 -22.78 -6.85 99.92
N ASN A 134 -22.27 -5.73 100.44
CA ASN A 134 -22.69 -4.38 100.03
C ASN A 134 -22.33 -4.05 98.57
N LEU A 135 -21.37 -4.77 97.98
CA LEU A 135 -20.90 -4.58 96.61
C LEU A 135 -21.55 -5.57 95.62
N GLU A 136 -22.24 -6.59 96.12
CA GLU A 136 -22.85 -7.65 95.33
C GLU A 136 -23.95 -7.17 94.36
N PRO A 137 -24.83 -6.20 94.67
CA PRO A 137 -25.86 -5.75 93.73
C PRO A 137 -25.31 -5.00 92.52
N ILE A 138 -24.07 -4.52 92.59
CA ILE A 138 -23.55 -3.53 91.64
C ILE A 138 -23.03 -4.23 90.36
N PRO A 139 -23.50 -3.80 89.17
CA PRO A 139 -23.12 -4.43 87.92
C PRO A 139 -21.83 -3.79 87.36
N PHE A 140 -20.65 -4.25 87.80
CA PHE A 140 -19.34 -3.71 87.36
C PHE A 140 -19.22 -3.61 85.84
N LYS A 141 -19.79 -4.57 85.09
CA LYS A 141 -19.82 -4.54 83.62
C LYS A 141 -20.46 -3.28 83.02
N LYS A 142 -21.40 -2.60 83.70
CA LYS A 142 -22.06 -1.39 83.16
C LYS A 142 -21.12 -0.18 83.10
N ALA A 143 -20.00 -0.18 83.83
CA ALA A 143 -18.99 0.86 83.75
C ALA A 143 -18.33 0.98 82.36
N ILE A 144 -18.40 -0.07 81.54
CA ILE A 144 -17.95 -0.05 80.15
C ILE A 144 -19.15 -0.02 79.21
N ASN A 145 -19.23 1.06 78.42
CA ASN A 145 -20.25 1.25 77.40
C ASN A 145 -19.63 1.22 76.00
N PHE A 146 -19.93 0.18 75.22
CA PHE A 146 -19.44 0.00 73.84
C PHE A 146 -19.91 1.11 72.89
N ASN A 147 -21.06 1.76 73.17
CA ASN A 147 -21.56 2.86 72.34
C ASN A 147 -20.61 4.07 72.31
N LYS A 148 -19.72 4.22 73.30
CA LYS A 148 -18.67 5.25 73.27
C LYS A 148 -17.70 5.06 72.09
N ASN A 149 -17.62 3.87 71.50
CA ASN A 149 -16.77 3.61 70.34
C ASN A 149 -17.36 4.15 69.02
N LYS A 150 -18.66 4.49 68.97
CA LYS A 150 -19.29 5.09 67.78
C LYS A 150 -18.58 6.37 67.33
N LYS A 151 -18.00 7.14 68.26
CA LYS A 151 -17.22 8.33 67.93
C LYS A 151 -15.99 8.06 67.05
N TYR A 152 -15.49 6.82 67.04
CA TYR A 152 -14.35 6.43 66.21
C TYR A 152 -14.79 5.95 64.81
N LEU A 153 -16.07 5.63 64.60
CA LEU A 153 -16.59 5.25 63.27
C LEU A 153 -16.45 6.38 62.24
N LYS A 154 -16.42 7.65 62.69
CA LYS A 154 -16.15 8.79 61.81
C LYS A 154 -14.78 8.70 61.12
N TYR A 155 -13.79 8.06 61.76
CA TYR A 155 -12.47 7.86 61.13
C TYR A 155 -12.53 6.77 60.06
N LEU A 156 -13.34 5.73 60.26
CA LEU A 156 -13.55 4.67 59.29
C LEU A 156 -14.36 5.15 58.07
N ALA A 157 -15.22 6.16 58.27
CA ALA A 157 -16.00 6.76 57.20
C ALA A 157 -15.12 7.42 56.12
N ILE A 158 -13.93 7.94 56.46
CA ILE A 158 -13.02 8.61 55.51
C ILE A 158 -12.55 7.68 54.39
N PRO A 159 -11.87 6.55 54.66
CA PRO A 159 -11.43 5.64 53.60
C PRO A 159 -12.61 5.01 52.84
N ILE A 160 -13.74 4.74 53.51
CA ILE A 160 -14.96 4.23 52.85
C ILE A 160 -15.51 5.26 51.86
N PHE A 161 -15.53 6.55 52.23
CA PHE A 161 -16.00 7.62 51.36
C PHE A 161 -15.10 7.79 50.13
N ILE A 162 -13.78 7.73 50.30
CA ILE A 162 -12.83 7.76 49.17
C ILE A 162 -13.09 6.57 48.22
N TRP A 163 -13.28 5.38 48.78
CA TRP A 163 -13.57 4.18 47.99
C TRP A 163 -14.90 4.31 47.23
N PHE A 164 -15.92 4.87 47.87
CA PHE A 164 -17.22 5.13 47.25
C PHE A 164 -17.14 6.14 46.09
N ILE A 165 -16.35 7.21 46.23
CA ILE A 165 -16.12 8.18 45.14
C ILE A 165 -15.47 7.50 43.93
N VAL A 166 -14.42 6.71 44.14
CA VAL A 166 -13.73 6.03 43.04
C VAL A 166 -14.68 5.04 42.35
N PHE A 167 -15.50 4.32 43.12
CA PHE A 167 -16.50 3.40 42.59
C PHE A 167 -17.57 4.11 41.74
N ILE A 168 -18.16 5.21 42.23
CA ILE A 168 -19.24 5.90 41.49
C ILE A 168 -18.74 6.64 40.24
N THR A 169 -17.47 7.05 40.21
CA THR A 169 -16.86 7.68 39.02
C THR A 169 -16.48 6.69 37.91
N GLY A 170 -16.63 5.38 38.13
CA GLY A 170 -16.22 4.36 37.17
C GLY A 170 -14.70 4.23 37.03
N ASN A 171 -13.94 4.73 38.01
CA ASN A 171 -12.47 4.72 38.01
C ASN A 171 -11.91 3.54 38.83
N ASP A 172 -12.60 2.40 38.86
CA ASP A 172 -12.20 1.22 39.62
C ASP A 172 -10.84 0.66 39.16
N PHE A 173 -10.47 0.86 37.88
CA PHE A 173 -9.16 0.53 37.33
C PHE A 173 -8.00 1.19 38.09
N ILE A 174 -8.19 2.37 38.68
CA ILE A 174 -7.16 3.07 39.48
C ILE A 174 -6.71 2.18 40.65
N PHE A 175 -7.64 1.54 41.35
CA PHE A 175 -7.30 0.65 42.45
C PHE A 175 -6.93 -0.75 42.00
N LYS A 176 -7.63 -1.31 41.01
CA LYS A 176 -7.35 -2.67 40.49
C LYS A 176 -5.95 -2.77 39.89
N ASP A 177 -5.61 -1.88 38.96
CA ASP A 177 -4.32 -1.92 38.26
C ASP A 177 -3.17 -1.57 39.21
N SER A 178 -3.39 -0.59 40.10
CA SER A 178 -2.35 -0.23 41.08
C SER A 178 -2.13 -1.34 42.10
N LEU A 179 -3.18 -2.06 42.52
CA LEU A 179 -3.03 -3.22 43.40
C LEU A 179 -2.26 -4.35 42.71
N ASP A 180 -2.62 -4.68 41.46
CA ASP A 180 -1.92 -5.70 40.68
C ASP A 180 -0.42 -5.37 40.55
N ARG A 181 -0.10 -4.10 40.24
CA ARG A 181 1.29 -3.63 40.18
C ARG A 181 1.99 -3.74 41.53
N VAL A 182 1.40 -3.22 42.62
CA VAL A 182 1.99 -3.23 43.98
C VAL A 182 2.24 -4.65 44.48
N VAL A 183 1.32 -5.58 44.25
CA VAL A 183 1.47 -6.98 44.67
C VAL A 183 2.56 -7.67 43.85
N ASN A 184 2.55 -7.46 42.53
CA ASN A 184 3.59 -7.96 41.64
C ASN A 184 4.76 -6.98 41.60
N TYR A 185 5.37 -6.71 42.75
CA TYR A 185 6.36 -5.64 42.86
C TYR A 185 7.66 -5.87 42.07
N GLN A 186 7.92 -7.13 41.69
CA GLN A 186 9.11 -7.55 40.95
C GLN A 186 8.95 -7.43 39.43
N THR A 187 7.72 -7.34 38.91
CA THR A 187 7.47 -7.18 37.48
C THR A 187 7.69 -5.73 37.04
N ALA A 188 8.38 -5.58 35.91
CA ALA A 188 8.48 -4.29 35.22
C ALA A 188 7.15 -4.01 34.53
N TYR A 189 6.44 -2.98 34.99
CA TYR A 189 5.27 -2.45 34.31
C TYR A 189 5.65 -1.12 33.68
N GLU A 190 5.28 -0.94 32.41
CA GLU A 190 5.42 0.32 31.70
C GLU A 190 4.04 0.99 31.60
N PRO A 191 3.98 2.34 31.62
CA PRO A 191 2.75 3.06 31.34
C PRO A 191 2.21 2.67 29.97
N PRO A 192 0.87 2.49 29.81
CA PRO A 192 0.30 2.20 28.51
C PRO A 192 0.67 3.34 27.56
N ALA A 193 1.10 2.96 26.35
CA ALA A 193 1.50 3.93 25.34
C ALA A 193 0.37 4.96 25.11
N PRO A 194 0.65 6.28 25.20
CA PRO A 194 -0.36 7.33 25.07
C PRO A 194 -1.07 7.35 23.71
N PHE A 195 -0.50 6.69 22.69
CA PHE A 195 -1.11 6.48 21.39
C PHE A 195 -0.56 5.23 20.69
N LYS A 196 -1.26 4.82 19.63
CA LYS A 196 -0.85 3.75 18.71
C LYS A 196 -0.87 4.27 17.28
N PHE A 197 0.04 3.76 16.45
CA PHE A 197 0.08 4.01 15.02
C PHE A 197 -0.81 3.01 14.27
N ILE A 198 -1.63 3.50 13.35
CA ILE A 198 -2.52 2.72 12.49
C ILE A 198 -2.20 3.11 11.05
N ILE A 199 -1.78 2.15 10.23
CA ILE A 199 -1.64 2.38 8.79
C ILE A 199 -3.03 2.32 8.17
N THR A 200 -3.38 3.32 7.37
CA THR A 200 -4.70 3.43 6.72
C THR A 200 -4.66 3.13 5.22
N ASN A 201 -3.55 2.59 4.71
CA ASN A 201 -3.48 2.03 3.37
C ASN A 201 -4.22 0.69 3.34
N ASP A 202 -4.97 0.42 2.27
CA ASP A 202 -5.64 -0.89 2.08
C ASP A 202 -4.61 -2.01 1.97
N GLU A 203 -3.55 -1.76 1.19
CA GLU A 203 -2.43 -2.68 1.01
C GLU A 203 -1.09 -1.91 1.02
N LEU A 204 -0.04 -2.56 1.51
CA LEU A 204 1.34 -2.06 1.49
C LEU A 204 2.07 -2.55 0.25
N ILE A 205 1.49 -2.30 -0.93
CA ILE A 205 2.03 -2.73 -2.21
C ILE A 205 2.31 -1.49 -3.06
N ALA A 206 3.55 -1.37 -3.52
CA ALA A 206 4.01 -0.32 -4.42
C ALA A 206 4.36 -0.88 -5.80
N LEU A 207 4.22 -0.07 -6.84
CA LEU A 207 4.74 -0.40 -8.16
C LEU A 207 6.18 0.11 -8.29
N GLU A 208 7.06 -0.71 -8.85
CA GLU A 208 8.46 -0.36 -9.09
C GLU A 208 8.57 1.00 -9.81
N GLY A 209 9.36 1.91 -9.24
CA GLY A 209 9.63 3.23 -9.82
C GLY A 209 8.48 4.24 -9.73
N LYS A 210 7.32 3.89 -9.17
CA LYS A 210 6.20 4.82 -8.94
C LYS A 210 6.20 5.34 -7.50
N PRO A 211 5.65 6.55 -7.28
CA PRO A 211 5.54 7.08 -5.94
C PRO A 211 4.49 6.30 -5.14
N PHE A 212 4.84 5.85 -3.94
CA PHE A 212 3.92 5.22 -2.98
C PHE A 212 3.75 6.14 -1.77
N THR A 213 2.51 6.47 -1.43
CA THR A 213 2.22 7.31 -0.25
C THR A 213 1.68 6.47 0.89
N LEU A 214 2.49 6.33 1.93
CA LEU A 214 2.09 5.76 3.21
C LEU A 214 1.24 6.77 3.98
N LYS A 215 0.10 6.30 4.50
CA LYS A 215 -0.84 7.07 5.33
C LYS A 215 -0.90 6.45 6.71
N VAL A 216 -0.65 7.26 7.72
CA VAL A 216 -0.55 6.84 9.12
C VAL A 216 -1.51 7.69 9.95
N LEU A 217 -2.31 7.03 10.78
CA LEU A 217 -3.19 7.64 11.77
C LEU A 217 -2.66 7.33 13.17
N THR A 218 -2.63 8.32 14.03
CA THR A 218 -2.36 8.16 15.45
C THR A 218 -3.67 8.12 16.23
N LYS A 219 -3.85 7.12 17.09
CA LYS A 219 -5.04 6.98 17.94
C LYS A 219 -4.62 6.83 19.39
N GLY A 220 -5.07 7.74 20.25
CA GLY A 220 -4.66 7.80 21.66
C GLY A 220 -5.18 9.03 22.38
N SER A 221 -4.76 9.19 23.65
CA SER A 221 -5.06 10.39 24.45
C SER A 221 -4.17 11.58 24.07
N VAL A 222 -3.04 11.34 23.41
CA VAL A 222 -2.10 12.36 22.95
C VAL A 222 -1.79 12.16 21.46
N ILE A 223 -1.75 13.26 20.71
CA ILE A 223 -1.31 13.26 19.32
C ILE A 223 0.13 13.79 19.28
N PRO A 224 1.10 13.02 18.76
CA PRO A 224 2.48 13.49 18.66
C PRO A 224 2.61 14.57 17.58
N GLU A 225 3.36 15.65 17.86
CA GLU A 225 3.62 16.71 16.86
C GLU A 225 4.54 16.23 15.73
N ASN A 226 5.58 15.46 16.09
CA ASN A 226 6.62 15.02 15.17
C ASN A 226 6.64 13.50 15.09
N VAL A 227 6.12 12.95 14.00
CA VAL A 227 6.21 11.53 13.69
C VAL A 227 7.34 11.28 12.71
N LYS A 228 8.14 10.24 12.96
CA LYS A 228 9.26 9.82 12.14
C LYS A 228 9.03 8.43 11.57
N ILE A 229 9.55 8.19 10.38
CA ILE A 229 9.64 6.87 9.75
C ILE A 229 11.12 6.51 9.61
N ASN A 230 11.46 5.28 9.98
CA ASN A 230 12.80 4.73 9.91
C ASN A 230 12.83 3.59 8.89
N PHE A 231 13.73 3.69 7.91
CA PHE A 231 13.99 2.67 6.90
C PHE A 231 15.40 2.87 6.31
N ASN A 232 16.05 1.79 5.84
CA ASN A 232 17.40 1.84 5.26
C ASN A 232 18.44 2.60 6.11
N ASN A 233 18.38 2.44 7.43
CA ASN A 233 19.22 3.15 8.41
C ASN A 233 19.12 4.68 8.35
N ALA A 234 18.05 5.21 7.77
CA ALA A 234 17.75 6.64 7.69
C ALA A 234 16.40 6.94 8.36
N GLN A 235 16.27 8.16 8.87
CA GLN A 235 15.08 8.63 9.58
C GLN A 235 14.53 9.87 8.88
N TYR A 236 13.23 9.85 8.58
CA TYR A 236 12.54 10.94 7.91
C TYR A 236 11.32 11.37 8.72
N PHE A 237 10.99 12.65 8.69
CA PHE A 237 9.73 13.12 9.27
C PHE A 237 8.57 12.84 8.33
N LEU A 238 7.43 12.41 8.89
CA LEU A 238 6.19 12.33 8.13
C LEU A 238 5.57 13.73 8.06
N LYS A 239 4.93 14.02 6.94
CA LYS A 239 4.15 15.25 6.75
C LYS A 239 2.78 15.09 7.40
N GLU A 240 2.46 15.96 8.35
CA GLU A 240 1.10 16.05 8.88
C GLU A 240 0.15 16.56 7.78
N THR A 241 -0.93 15.83 7.55
CA THR A 241 -1.96 16.15 6.54
C THR A 241 -3.25 16.64 7.17
N ASN A 242 -3.53 16.18 8.38
CA ASN A 242 -4.64 16.62 9.23
C ASN A 242 -4.30 16.22 10.67
N LEU A 243 -5.06 16.69 11.65
CA LEU A 243 -4.82 16.41 13.06
C LEU A 243 -4.69 14.90 13.31
N GLY A 244 -3.49 14.46 13.72
CA GLY A 244 -3.15 13.06 13.98
C GLY A 244 -3.04 12.15 12.76
N ARG A 245 -3.09 12.70 11.54
CA ARG A 245 -2.92 12.01 10.26
C ARG A 245 -1.63 12.47 9.56
N PHE A 246 -0.74 11.51 9.35
CA PHE A 246 0.58 11.72 8.80
C PHE A 246 0.73 10.97 7.48
N SER A 247 1.62 11.46 6.62
CA SER A 247 1.93 10.82 5.35
C SER A 247 3.41 10.89 5.01
N HIS A 248 3.90 9.89 4.28
CA HIS A 248 5.23 9.90 3.69
C HIS A 248 5.15 9.32 2.28
N THR A 249 5.75 10.01 1.31
CA THR A 249 5.76 9.57 -0.09
C THR A 249 7.15 9.06 -0.46
N PHE A 250 7.25 7.76 -0.70
CA PHE A 250 8.43 7.14 -1.28
C PHE A 250 8.44 7.42 -2.78
N SER A 251 9.48 8.06 -3.29
CA SER A 251 9.48 8.55 -4.68
C SER A 251 9.86 7.49 -5.71
N ASN A 252 10.73 6.53 -5.35
CA ASN A 252 11.29 5.55 -6.28
C ASN A 252 11.63 4.24 -5.56
N LEU A 253 10.63 3.44 -5.22
CA LEU A 253 10.83 2.12 -4.64
C LEU A 253 11.22 1.12 -5.74
N LYS A 254 12.39 0.51 -5.58
CA LYS A 254 12.90 -0.51 -6.51
C LYS A 254 12.78 -1.93 -5.95
N GLU A 255 13.04 -2.07 -4.66
CA GLU A 255 12.98 -3.33 -3.93
C GLU A 255 12.05 -3.19 -2.73
N GLU A 256 11.66 -4.33 -2.17
CA GLU A 256 10.91 -4.39 -0.92
C GLU A 256 11.60 -3.60 0.19
N LEU A 257 10.79 -2.94 1.03
CA LEU A 257 11.29 -2.03 2.05
C LEU A 257 10.63 -2.33 3.40
N THR A 258 11.45 -2.63 4.40
CA THR A 258 11.00 -2.73 5.79
C THR A 258 11.16 -1.38 6.48
N PHE A 259 10.14 -0.97 7.22
CA PHE A 259 10.13 0.29 7.95
C PHE A 259 9.38 0.18 9.28
N TYR A 260 9.68 1.08 10.20
CA TYR A 260 8.87 1.30 11.40
C TYR A 260 8.67 2.79 11.64
N ILE A 261 7.64 3.12 12.42
CA ILE A 261 7.24 4.48 12.74
C ILE A 261 7.60 4.74 14.19
N GLU A 262 8.10 5.93 14.48
CA GLU A 262 8.53 6.34 15.81
C GLU A 262 8.08 7.77 16.12
N ALA A 263 7.57 7.98 17.33
CA ALA A 263 7.31 9.32 17.87
C ALA A 263 7.37 9.28 19.40
N ASN A 264 7.95 10.29 20.04
CA ASN A 264 8.04 10.43 21.50
C ASN A 264 8.55 9.16 22.21
N GLY A 265 9.52 8.44 21.62
CA GLY A 265 10.10 7.20 22.17
C GLY A 265 9.25 5.94 21.96
N ILE A 266 8.07 6.04 21.34
CA ILE A 266 7.19 4.91 21.05
C ILE A 266 7.44 4.44 19.62
N LYS A 267 7.73 3.15 19.47
CA LYS A 267 7.95 2.50 18.17
C LYS A 267 6.74 1.65 17.79
N SER A 268 6.37 1.71 16.51
CA SER A 268 5.43 0.74 15.94
C SER A 268 6.08 -0.64 15.79
N LYS A 269 5.26 -1.64 15.45
CA LYS A 269 5.79 -2.86 14.84
C LYS A 269 6.47 -2.55 13.51
N ASP A 270 7.32 -3.47 13.04
CA ASP A 270 7.89 -3.40 11.70
C ASP A 270 6.81 -3.70 10.66
N TYR A 271 6.86 -2.95 9.57
CA TYR A 271 6.00 -3.10 8.39
C TYR A 271 6.88 -3.33 7.16
N LYS A 272 6.31 -4.01 6.17
CA LYS A 272 6.96 -4.27 4.89
C LYS A 272 6.12 -3.71 3.76
N ILE A 273 6.76 -2.98 2.85
CA ILE A 273 6.19 -2.58 1.57
C ILE A 273 6.70 -3.56 0.52
N ASP A 274 5.78 -4.30 -0.09
CA ASP A 274 6.11 -5.17 -1.22
C ASP A 274 6.14 -4.34 -2.51
N VAL A 275 7.11 -4.62 -3.38
CA VAL A 275 7.25 -3.90 -4.66
C VAL A 275 6.94 -4.84 -5.81
N ILE A 276 5.85 -4.57 -6.51
CA ILE A 276 5.51 -5.24 -7.77
C ILE A 276 6.41 -4.68 -8.86
N LYS A 277 7.24 -5.56 -9.43
CA LYS A 277 8.09 -5.25 -10.57
C LYS A 277 7.22 -4.89 -11.77
N THR A 278 7.53 -3.78 -12.43
CA THR A 278 6.75 -3.31 -13.59
C THR A 278 7.35 -3.87 -14.87
N PRO A 279 6.55 -4.42 -15.80
CA PRO A 279 7.05 -4.82 -17.11
C PRO A 279 7.45 -3.58 -17.90
N SER A 280 8.63 -3.62 -18.53
CA SER A 280 9.16 -2.46 -19.28
C SER A 280 9.98 -2.89 -20.49
N ILE A 281 9.89 -2.14 -21.60
CA ILE A 281 10.73 -2.34 -22.79
C ILE A 281 12.10 -1.67 -22.58
N GLU A 282 13.19 -2.44 -22.65
CA GLU A 282 14.55 -1.93 -22.55
C GLU A 282 15.15 -1.56 -23.92
N LYS A 283 14.85 -2.37 -24.94
CA LYS A 283 15.38 -2.15 -26.29
C LYS A 283 14.34 -2.55 -27.31
N PHE A 284 14.23 -1.75 -28.36
CA PHE A 284 13.29 -1.99 -29.44
C PHE A 284 13.98 -1.82 -30.79
N GLU A 285 13.94 -2.82 -31.65
CA GLU A 285 14.54 -2.79 -32.99
C GLU A 285 13.53 -3.26 -34.03
N MET A 286 13.44 -2.56 -35.15
CA MET A 286 12.70 -2.98 -36.34
C MET A 286 13.69 -3.26 -37.46
N TYR A 287 13.66 -4.48 -37.98
CA TYR A 287 14.44 -4.88 -39.15
C TYR A 287 13.54 -4.75 -40.38
N LEU A 288 13.91 -3.89 -41.31
CA LEU A 288 13.18 -3.62 -42.53
C LEU A 288 13.84 -4.40 -43.68
N ASN A 289 13.12 -5.39 -44.21
CA ASN A 289 13.52 -6.14 -45.40
C ASN A 289 12.73 -5.61 -46.60
N TYR A 290 13.37 -4.77 -47.40
CA TYR A 290 12.73 -4.12 -48.54
C TYR A 290 12.54 -5.10 -49.71
N PRO A 291 11.51 -4.92 -50.55
CA PRO A 291 11.36 -5.74 -51.75
C PRO A 291 12.53 -5.57 -52.72
N ASN A 292 13.01 -6.66 -53.30
CA ASN A 292 14.20 -6.67 -54.17
C ASN A 292 14.10 -5.69 -55.35
N TYR A 293 12.91 -5.48 -55.92
CA TYR A 293 12.71 -4.61 -57.08
C TYR A 293 13.00 -3.13 -56.77
N THR A 294 12.91 -2.72 -55.50
CA THR A 294 13.21 -1.36 -55.06
C THR A 294 14.70 -1.05 -55.00
N LEU A 295 15.57 -2.07 -55.11
CA LEU A 295 17.03 -2.00 -54.96
C LEU A 295 17.52 -1.36 -53.64
N LYS A 296 16.62 -1.22 -52.64
CA LYS A 296 16.97 -0.69 -51.32
C LYS A 296 17.67 -1.75 -50.47
N THR A 297 18.70 -1.33 -49.74
CA THR A 297 19.38 -2.17 -48.75
C THR A 297 18.56 -2.28 -47.47
N ASN A 298 18.53 -3.47 -46.88
CA ASN A 298 17.84 -3.69 -45.60
C ASN A 298 18.36 -2.76 -44.50
N GLU A 299 17.45 -2.32 -43.64
CA GLU A 299 17.70 -1.30 -42.62
C GLU A 299 17.29 -1.78 -41.23
N ILE A 300 17.94 -1.25 -40.18
CA ILE A 300 17.58 -1.50 -38.79
C ILE A 300 17.29 -0.17 -38.11
N ILE A 301 16.04 0.01 -37.72
CA ILE A 301 15.59 1.16 -36.95
C ILE A 301 15.59 0.78 -35.47
N LYS A 302 16.18 1.63 -34.61
CA LYS A 302 16.32 1.37 -33.17
C LYS A 302 15.54 2.38 -32.35
N ASN A 303 14.95 1.92 -31.26
CA ASN A 303 14.25 2.70 -30.24
C ASN A 303 13.09 3.57 -30.76
N THR A 304 12.53 3.23 -31.92
CA THR A 304 11.29 3.82 -32.44
C THR A 304 10.51 2.72 -33.17
N GLY A 305 9.19 2.79 -33.11
CA GLY A 305 8.28 1.93 -33.88
C GLY A 305 7.71 2.61 -35.11
N ASN A 306 8.17 3.82 -35.41
CA ASN A 306 7.69 4.58 -36.55
C ASN A 306 8.63 4.40 -37.74
N ALA A 307 8.06 4.19 -38.93
CA ALA A 307 8.82 4.07 -40.17
C ALA A 307 7.97 4.46 -41.39
N ILE A 308 8.64 4.87 -42.46
CA ILE A 308 8.03 5.08 -43.79
C ILE A 308 8.70 4.08 -44.72
N ILE A 309 7.91 3.18 -45.32
CA ILE A 309 8.42 2.04 -46.08
C ILE A 309 7.71 1.89 -47.43
N PRO A 310 8.37 1.36 -48.48
CA PRO A 310 7.69 0.90 -49.68
C PRO A 310 6.69 -0.22 -49.40
N GLU A 311 5.65 -0.30 -50.21
CA GLU A 311 4.71 -1.40 -50.21
C GLU A 311 5.42 -2.76 -50.33
N GLY A 312 4.94 -3.76 -49.58
CA GLY A 312 5.48 -5.11 -49.62
C GLY A 312 6.74 -5.33 -48.79
N THR A 313 7.25 -4.30 -48.10
CA THR A 313 8.34 -4.44 -47.12
C THR A 313 7.93 -5.39 -45.98
N THR A 314 8.85 -6.27 -45.60
CA THR A 314 8.67 -7.16 -44.44
C THR A 314 9.38 -6.57 -43.25
N ILE A 315 8.61 -6.32 -42.18
CA ILE A 315 9.14 -5.78 -40.92
C ILE A 315 9.27 -6.91 -39.93
N SER A 316 10.41 -6.98 -39.24
CA SER A 316 10.58 -7.84 -38.07
C SER A 316 10.84 -6.98 -36.83
N TRP A 317 9.94 -7.06 -35.86
CA TRP A 317 10.08 -6.38 -34.57
C TRP A 317 10.85 -7.28 -33.61
N LYS A 318 11.84 -6.71 -32.93
CA LYS A 318 12.65 -7.35 -31.89
C LYS A 318 12.64 -6.47 -30.64
N ILE A 319 12.04 -6.96 -29.58
CA ILE A 319 11.79 -6.23 -28.34
C ILE A 319 12.52 -6.97 -27.21
N ASN A 320 13.45 -6.29 -26.54
CA ASN A 320 14.00 -6.77 -25.28
C ASN A 320 13.24 -6.11 -24.14
N ALA A 321 12.67 -6.91 -23.23
CA ALA A 321 11.87 -6.39 -22.13
C ALA A 321 12.28 -7.03 -20.80
N LYS A 322 12.19 -6.24 -19.73
CA LYS A 322 12.49 -6.62 -18.36
C LYS A 322 11.21 -6.82 -17.58
N ASN A 323 11.22 -7.79 -16.65
CA ASN A 323 10.08 -8.10 -15.78
C ASN A 323 8.78 -8.39 -16.56
N THR A 324 8.92 -8.89 -17.80
CA THR A 324 7.82 -9.06 -18.76
C THR A 324 7.66 -10.54 -19.11
N THR A 325 6.42 -11.03 -19.06
CA THR A 325 6.08 -12.41 -19.47
C THR A 325 5.38 -12.47 -20.81
N SER A 326 4.68 -11.41 -21.21
CA SER A 326 4.12 -11.30 -22.56
C SER A 326 4.22 -9.87 -23.10
N VAL A 327 4.40 -9.80 -24.41
CA VAL A 327 4.30 -8.57 -25.19
C VAL A 327 3.30 -8.84 -26.30
N ILE A 328 2.36 -7.91 -26.48
CA ILE A 328 1.32 -7.97 -27.49
C ILE A 328 1.49 -6.76 -28.41
N ILE A 329 1.50 -7.00 -29.71
CA ILE A 329 1.36 -5.96 -30.73
C ILE A 329 -0.08 -5.99 -31.21
N GLU A 330 -0.84 -4.93 -30.97
CA GLU A 330 -2.24 -4.82 -31.38
C GLU A 330 -2.36 -3.79 -32.50
N ASN A 331 -3.01 -4.17 -33.60
CA ASN A 331 -3.35 -3.25 -34.67
C ASN A 331 -4.50 -2.35 -34.20
N ASN A 332 -4.33 -1.03 -34.30
CA ASN A 332 -5.33 -0.05 -33.89
C ASN A 332 -6.44 0.13 -34.93
N THR A 333 -6.23 -0.27 -36.19
CA THR A 333 -7.15 -0.02 -37.31
C THR A 333 -8.07 -1.20 -37.65
N ASP A 334 -7.81 -2.40 -37.10
CA ASP A 334 -8.58 -3.61 -37.41
C ASP A 334 -9.07 -4.26 -36.10
N SER A 335 -10.36 -4.59 -36.01
CA SER A 335 -10.95 -5.32 -34.87
C SER A 335 -10.42 -6.75 -34.72
N THR A 336 -9.51 -7.17 -35.61
CA THR A 336 -8.79 -8.44 -35.49
C THR A 336 -7.61 -8.23 -34.55
N GLN A 337 -7.81 -8.61 -33.28
CA GLN A 337 -6.74 -8.74 -32.28
C GLN A 337 -5.76 -9.83 -32.74
N THR A 338 -4.93 -9.52 -33.74
CA THR A 338 -3.80 -10.37 -34.13
C THR A 338 -2.70 -10.17 -33.10
N SER A 339 -2.93 -10.71 -31.90
CA SER A 339 -1.89 -10.85 -30.90
C SER A 339 -0.94 -11.95 -31.37
N PHE A 340 0.21 -11.57 -31.91
CA PHE A 340 1.25 -12.56 -32.13
C PHE A 340 1.85 -12.91 -30.77
N LYS A 341 1.65 -14.15 -30.33
CA LYS A 341 2.46 -14.70 -29.23
C LYS A 341 3.89 -14.64 -29.70
N ILE A 342 4.65 -13.83 -29.00
CA ILE A 342 6.04 -13.69 -29.32
C ILE A 342 6.80 -14.87 -28.69
N ASP A 343 7.62 -15.55 -29.48
CA ASP A 343 8.53 -16.56 -28.98
C ASP A 343 9.52 -15.92 -28.02
N LYS A 344 9.37 -16.24 -26.73
CA LYS A 344 10.29 -15.81 -25.69
C LYS A 344 11.55 -16.67 -25.77
N ILE A 345 12.60 -16.13 -26.37
CA ILE A 345 13.96 -16.67 -26.24
C ILE A 345 14.69 -15.80 -25.22
N LYS A 346 14.81 -16.31 -23.98
CA LYS A 346 15.33 -15.55 -22.83
C LYS A 346 14.47 -14.31 -22.53
N ASN A 347 14.97 -13.09 -22.80
CA ASN A 347 14.27 -11.82 -22.57
C ASN A 347 13.86 -11.11 -23.88
N THR A 348 14.08 -11.76 -25.02
CA THR A 348 13.81 -11.16 -26.33
C THR A 348 12.50 -11.70 -26.90
N PHE A 349 11.78 -10.78 -27.50
CA PHE A 349 10.48 -10.96 -28.11
C PHE A 349 10.56 -10.59 -29.60
N ASN A 350 10.37 -11.55 -30.52
CA ASN A 350 10.37 -11.34 -31.97
C ASN A 350 9.02 -11.63 -32.67
N THR A 351 8.67 -10.84 -33.69
CA THR A 351 7.59 -11.16 -34.65
C THR A 351 7.85 -10.48 -36.00
N SER A 352 7.22 -10.94 -37.08
CA SER A 352 7.38 -10.34 -38.40
C SER A 352 6.07 -10.29 -39.20
N LYS A 353 5.92 -9.27 -40.03
CA LYS A 353 4.74 -9.05 -40.88
C LYS A 353 5.15 -8.30 -42.15
N ARG A 354 4.63 -8.75 -43.30
CA ARG A 354 4.70 -8.00 -44.56
C ARG A 354 3.56 -7.01 -44.62
N LEU A 355 3.85 -5.74 -44.91
CA LEU A 355 2.86 -4.68 -44.93
C LEU A 355 2.56 -4.23 -46.36
N SER A 356 1.26 -4.18 -46.68
CA SER A 356 0.75 -3.59 -47.93
C SER A 356 0.07 -2.24 -47.71
N ASN A 357 -0.46 -1.99 -46.52
CA ASN A 357 -1.15 -0.75 -46.16
C ASN A 357 -0.55 -0.16 -44.88
N ASN A 358 -0.85 1.10 -44.60
CA ASN A 358 -0.48 1.78 -43.35
C ASN A 358 -0.89 0.94 -42.14
N LEU A 359 -0.08 0.97 -41.08
CA LEU A 359 -0.31 0.23 -39.85
C LEU A 359 -0.10 1.14 -38.64
N ASP A 360 -1.18 1.46 -37.94
CA ASP A 360 -1.11 2.04 -36.61
C ASP A 360 -1.22 0.92 -35.58
N TYR A 361 -0.30 0.86 -34.62
CA TYR A 361 -0.24 -0.25 -33.68
C TYR A 361 0.22 0.14 -32.29
N ILE A 362 -0.16 -0.67 -31.31
CA ILE A 362 0.16 -0.48 -29.89
C ILE A 362 0.98 -1.68 -29.42
N ILE A 363 2.13 -1.42 -28.81
CA ILE A 363 2.89 -2.44 -28.08
C ILE A 363 2.45 -2.40 -26.62
N LYS A 364 1.93 -3.52 -26.12
CA LYS A 364 1.47 -3.71 -24.74
C LYS A 364 2.35 -4.71 -24.02
N THR A 365 2.90 -4.35 -22.86
CA THR A 365 3.69 -5.28 -22.03
C THR A 365 2.90 -5.75 -20.80
N SER A 366 3.09 -7.01 -20.44
CA SER A 366 2.45 -7.61 -19.26
C SER A 366 3.41 -8.53 -18.51
N ASN A 367 3.11 -8.75 -17.23
CA ASN A 367 3.69 -9.79 -16.41
C ASN A 367 2.61 -10.55 -15.62
N ASN A 368 3.00 -11.39 -14.67
CA ASN A 368 2.06 -12.21 -13.91
C ASN A 368 1.10 -11.39 -13.03
N GLN A 369 1.50 -10.17 -12.63
CA GLN A 369 0.74 -9.32 -11.71
C GLN A 369 0.07 -8.14 -12.44
N LEU A 370 0.69 -7.63 -13.50
CA LEU A 370 0.27 -6.44 -14.24
C LEU A 370 -0.02 -6.81 -15.70
N LYS A 371 -1.26 -6.61 -16.14
CA LYS A 371 -1.69 -6.85 -17.53
C LYS A 371 -1.76 -5.53 -18.29
N ASN A 372 -1.26 -5.52 -19.52
CA ASN A 372 -1.27 -4.37 -20.45
C ASN A 372 -0.81 -3.06 -19.79
N TYR A 373 0.27 -3.13 -19.01
CA TYR A 373 0.72 -2.05 -18.14
C TYR A 373 1.37 -0.91 -18.92
N GLU A 374 2.39 -1.23 -19.71
CA GLU A 374 3.01 -0.27 -20.61
C GLU A 374 2.34 -0.37 -21.98
N ASN A 375 1.88 0.77 -22.51
CA ASN A 375 1.21 0.86 -23.81
C ASN A 375 1.91 1.94 -24.64
N LEU A 376 2.59 1.54 -25.72
CA LEU A 376 3.33 2.44 -26.62
C LEU A 376 2.71 2.43 -28.00
N ASN A 377 2.26 3.60 -28.47
CA ASN A 377 1.63 3.77 -29.78
C ASN A 377 2.67 4.11 -30.85
N TYR A 378 2.54 3.49 -32.02
CA TYR A 378 3.40 3.68 -33.17
C TYR A 378 2.60 3.64 -34.48
N SER A 379 3.21 4.13 -35.55
CA SER A 379 2.63 4.19 -36.89
C SER A 379 3.67 3.88 -37.95
N ILE A 380 3.31 3.00 -38.88
CA ILE A 380 4.10 2.71 -40.08
C ILE A 380 3.31 3.19 -41.30
N GLN A 381 3.93 4.08 -42.06
CA GLN A 381 3.39 4.59 -43.32
C GLN A 381 3.94 3.76 -44.48
N VAL A 382 3.03 3.32 -45.35
CA VAL A 382 3.36 2.55 -46.55
C VAL A 382 3.18 3.43 -47.78
N ILE A 383 4.26 3.62 -48.54
CA ILE A 383 4.24 4.30 -49.83
C ILE A 383 3.95 3.25 -50.91
N LYS A 384 2.83 3.43 -51.61
CA LYS A 384 2.42 2.60 -52.74
C LYS A 384 3.31 2.90 -53.95
N ASP A 385 3.52 1.86 -54.74
CA ASP A 385 4.25 1.91 -56.01
C ASP A 385 3.39 2.58 -57.09
N GLU A 386 3.94 3.59 -57.79
CA GLU A 386 3.19 4.34 -58.80
C GLU A 386 3.05 3.59 -60.14
N TYR A 387 2.17 4.05 -61.03
CA TYR A 387 2.15 3.55 -62.42
C TYR A 387 3.26 4.21 -63.24
N PRO A 388 3.84 3.49 -64.22
CA PRO A 388 4.88 4.04 -65.07
C PRO A 388 4.29 5.12 -66.00
N LYS A 389 5.10 6.11 -66.37
CA LYS A 389 4.70 7.23 -67.23
C LYS A 389 5.42 7.14 -68.57
N ILE A 390 4.65 7.31 -69.65
CA ILE A 390 5.16 7.32 -71.03
C ILE A 390 4.63 8.57 -71.75
N ILE A 391 5.56 9.38 -72.26
CA ILE A 391 5.26 10.55 -73.09
C ILE A 391 5.88 10.31 -74.45
N VAL A 392 5.10 10.42 -75.52
CA VAL A 392 5.58 10.19 -76.89
C VAL A 392 5.23 11.39 -77.76
N LYS A 393 6.24 11.88 -78.48
CA LYS A 393 6.15 12.88 -79.54
C LYS A 393 6.39 12.19 -80.87
N THR A 394 5.67 12.62 -81.89
CA THR A 394 5.73 12.02 -83.22
C THR A 394 5.46 13.06 -84.29
N ASP A 395 6.03 12.84 -85.46
CA ASP A 395 5.77 13.57 -86.69
C ASP A 395 4.65 12.94 -87.54
N ILE A 396 3.98 11.89 -87.02
CA ILE A 396 2.89 11.25 -87.74
C ILE A 396 1.71 12.21 -87.89
N ASP A 397 1.44 12.57 -89.14
CA ASP A 397 0.26 13.31 -89.55
C ASP A 397 -0.50 12.48 -90.60
N SER A 398 -1.77 12.80 -90.80
CA SER A 398 -2.69 12.11 -91.71
C SER A 398 -2.21 12.08 -93.17
N ILE A 399 -1.20 12.89 -93.49
CA ILE A 399 -0.67 13.15 -94.85
C ILE A 399 0.78 12.61 -94.99
N SER A 400 1.43 12.15 -93.91
CA SER A 400 2.87 11.84 -93.97
C SER A 400 3.20 10.68 -94.92
N ARG A 401 4.31 10.85 -95.66
CA ARG A 401 4.82 9.87 -96.62
C ARG A 401 5.94 9.08 -95.97
N GLY A 402 5.75 7.76 -95.83
CA GLY A 402 6.80 6.87 -95.37
C GLY A 402 6.89 6.75 -93.86
N ASN A 403 8.10 6.51 -93.35
CA ASN A 403 8.31 6.13 -91.96
C ASN A 403 7.94 7.26 -90.98
N ALA A 404 7.21 6.91 -89.92
CA ALA A 404 6.86 7.80 -88.83
C ALA A 404 7.87 7.68 -87.68
N GLN A 405 8.35 8.81 -87.18
CA GLN A 405 9.33 8.88 -86.11
C GLN A 405 8.63 9.09 -84.76
N PHE A 406 9.10 8.37 -83.76
CA PHE A 406 8.61 8.42 -82.39
C PHE A 406 9.78 8.66 -81.45
N VAL A 407 9.73 9.77 -80.73
CA VAL A 407 10.63 10.07 -79.62
C VAL A 407 9.79 10.02 -78.35
N GLY A 408 10.18 9.20 -77.39
CA GLY A 408 9.46 9.12 -76.13
C GLY A 408 10.35 9.09 -74.91
N GLN A 409 9.77 9.56 -73.81
CA GLN A 409 10.35 9.54 -72.47
C GLN A 409 9.55 8.56 -71.62
N LEU A 410 10.27 7.64 -71.00
CA LEU A 410 9.77 6.62 -70.10
C LEU A 410 10.25 6.96 -68.69
N SER A 411 9.38 6.91 -67.70
CA SER A 411 9.78 7.13 -66.31
C SER A 411 8.97 6.28 -65.34
N ASP A 412 9.62 5.84 -64.27
CA ASP A 412 9.05 5.03 -63.20
C ASP A 412 9.77 5.32 -61.86
N ASP A 413 9.16 5.00 -60.72
CA ASP A 413 9.74 5.23 -59.40
C ASP A 413 10.83 4.20 -59.05
N TYR A 414 10.70 2.94 -59.44
CA TYR A 414 11.66 1.86 -59.13
C TYR A 414 12.31 1.23 -60.36
N GLY A 415 11.68 1.28 -61.53
CA GLY A 415 12.34 0.97 -62.79
C GLY A 415 11.44 0.38 -63.88
N ILE A 416 11.87 0.58 -65.11
CA ILE A 416 11.16 0.14 -66.30
C ILE A 416 11.50 -1.31 -66.63
N LYS A 417 10.49 -2.17 -66.78
CA LYS A 417 10.73 -3.59 -67.12
C LYS A 417 10.75 -3.85 -68.62
N LYS A 418 9.76 -3.35 -69.36
CA LYS A 418 9.62 -3.62 -70.79
C LYS A 418 8.81 -2.54 -71.50
N LEU A 419 9.16 -2.26 -72.76
CA LEU A 419 8.40 -1.44 -73.68
C LEU A 419 7.99 -2.29 -74.88
N LEU A 420 6.69 -2.34 -75.16
CA LEU A 420 6.13 -3.08 -76.29
C LEU A 420 5.46 -2.11 -77.27
N LEU A 421 5.72 -2.30 -78.55
CA LEU A 421 4.89 -1.78 -79.63
C LEU A 421 3.83 -2.84 -79.96
N VAL A 422 2.56 -2.49 -79.76
CA VAL A 422 1.44 -3.37 -80.12
C VAL A 422 0.77 -2.79 -81.36
N TYR A 423 0.67 -3.58 -82.43
CA TYR A 423 0.10 -3.16 -83.70
C TYR A 423 -0.85 -4.22 -84.27
N TYR A 424 -1.87 -3.77 -85.00
CA TYR A 424 -2.89 -4.64 -85.59
C TYR A 424 -3.54 -3.98 -86.81
N ASP A 425 -4.11 -4.80 -87.69
CA ASP A 425 -4.94 -4.33 -88.80
C ASP A 425 -6.23 -3.75 -88.22
N LYS A 426 -6.58 -2.52 -88.61
CA LYS A 426 -7.79 -1.81 -88.18
C LYS A 426 -9.07 -2.60 -88.43
N THR A 427 -9.10 -3.42 -89.49
CA THR A 427 -10.23 -4.29 -89.83
C THR A 427 -10.27 -5.58 -89.00
N ASN A 428 -9.15 -5.97 -88.38
CA ASN A 428 -9.01 -7.17 -87.55
C ASN A 428 -8.29 -6.87 -86.22
N SER A 429 -8.96 -6.09 -85.37
CA SER A 429 -8.43 -5.60 -84.08
C SER A 429 -8.15 -6.68 -83.02
N ASN A 430 -8.63 -7.91 -83.24
CA ASN A 430 -8.38 -9.05 -82.36
C ASN A 430 -7.01 -9.70 -82.60
N ASN A 431 -6.42 -9.54 -83.80
CA ASN A 431 -5.14 -10.14 -84.13
C ASN A 431 -3.97 -9.17 -83.85
N LYS A 432 -3.67 -8.97 -82.57
CA LYS A 432 -2.61 -8.07 -82.12
C LYS A 432 -1.24 -8.72 -82.23
N LYS A 433 -0.31 -8.01 -82.86
CA LYS A 433 1.11 -8.37 -82.92
C LYS A 433 1.89 -7.49 -81.96
N GLU A 434 2.89 -8.06 -81.30
CA GLU A 434 3.72 -7.36 -80.33
C GLU A 434 5.17 -7.35 -80.82
N HIS A 435 5.83 -6.21 -80.72
CA HIS A 435 7.24 -6.03 -81.00
C HIS A 435 7.93 -5.40 -79.77
N SER A 436 8.96 -6.06 -79.25
CA SER A 436 9.66 -5.57 -78.06
C SER A 436 10.70 -4.54 -78.42
N ILE A 437 10.66 -3.39 -77.75
CA ILE A 437 11.68 -2.35 -77.86
C ILE A 437 12.63 -2.52 -76.66
N ILE A 438 13.93 -2.53 -76.94
CA ILE A 438 14.96 -2.76 -75.91
C ILE A 438 14.96 -1.58 -74.94
N VAL A 439 14.75 -1.88 -73.66
CA VAL A 439 14.82 -0.92 -72.55
C VAL A 439 15.66 -1.51 -71.42
N ASN A 440 16.34 -0.63 -70.68
CA ASN A 440 17.10 -0.98 -69.49
C ASN A 440 16.21 -0.80 -68.25
N ASN A 441 16.51 -1.53 -67.18
CA ASN A 441 15.81 -1.40 -65.89
C ASN A 441 16.27 -0.15 -65.12
N ASN A 442 16.03 1.02 -65.72
CA ASN A 442 16.29 2.34 -65.16
C ASN A 442 14.95 3.03 -64.79
N THR A 443 15.01 4.00 -63.89
CA THR A 443 13.86 4.84 -63.51
C THR A 443 13.51 5.88 -64.57
N PHE A 444 14.43 6.18 -65.49
CA PHE A 444 14.21 7.06 -66.62
C PHE A 444 14.95 6.55 -67.85
N GLN A 445 14.29 6.59 -69.00
CA GLN A 445 14.90 6.26 -70.28
C GLN A 445 14.20 7.00 -71.42
N GLU A 446 14.98 7.48 -72.39
CA GLU A 446 14.46 7.95 -73.66
C GLU A 446 14.54 6.83 -74.71
N PHE A 447 13.55 6.77 -75.59
CA PHE A 447 13.55 5.86 -76.73
C PHE A 447 13.28 6.60 -78.03
N TYR A 448 13.90 6.11 -79.09
CA TYR A 448 13.63 6.51 -80.46
C TYR A 448 13.20 5.27 -81.23
N TYR A 449 12.08 5.38 -81.95
CA TYR A 449 11.55 4.29 -82.76
C TYR A 449 11.00 4.84 -84.07
N VAL A 450 11.21 4.10 -85.15
CA VAL A 450 10.75 4.46 -86.49
C VAL A 450 9.77 3.38 -86.94
N PHE A 451 8.51 3.75 -87.19
CA PHE A 451 7.48 2.83 -87.67
C PHE A 451 7.33 2.98 -89.19
N PRO A 452 7.25 1.91 -89.99
CA PRO A 452 7.21 0.48 -89.62
C PRO A 452 8.58 -0.22 -89.76
N GLU A 453 9.67 0.41 -89.30
CA GLU A 453 11.01 -0.17 -89.44
C GLU A 453 11.11 -1.51 -88.70
N ASN A 454 11.70 -2.52 -89.35
CA ASN A 454 11.81 -3.89 -88.87
C ASN A 454 10.46 -4.62 -88.67
N LEU A 455 9.37 -4.14 -89.29
CA LEU A 455 8.06 -4.81 -89.29
C LEU A 455 7.63 -5.16 -90.72
N ASN A 456 7.15 -6.39 -90.91
CA ASN A 456 6.53 -6.80 -92.17
C ASN A 456 5.03 -6.46 -92.14
N LEU A 457 4.66 -5.37 -92.82
CA LEU A 457 3.28 -4.91 -92.99
C LEU A 457 2.77 -5.18 -94.41
N ASP A 458 1.51 -5.59 -94.52
CA ASP A 458 0.85 -5.81 -95.80
C ASP A 458 0.53 -4.46 -96.48
N LYS A 459 0.75 -4.36 -97.79
CA LYS A 459 0.46 -3.13 -98.55
C LYS A 459 -1.05 -2.96 -98.72
N GLY A 460 -1.54 -1.72 -98.68
CA GLY A 460 -2.95 -1.37 -98.80
C GLY A 460 -3.77 -1.58 -97.52
N VAL A 461 -3.12 -1.74 -96.36
CA VAL A 461 -3.77 -1.99 -95.07
C VAL A 461 -3.59 -0.79 -94.12
N ASP A 462 -4.64 -0.50 -93.36
CA ASP A 462 -4.62 0.47 -92.26
C ASP A 462 -4.24 -0.23 -90.96
N TYR A 463 -3.11 0.18 -90.37
CA TYR A 463 -2.65 -0.32 -89.10
C TYR A 463 -2.94 0.68 -87.98
N GLU A 464 -3.41 0.16 -86.86
CA GLU A 464 -3.48 0.89 -85.59
C GLU A 464 -2.40 0.34 -84.65
N PHE A 465 -1.73 1.22 -83.92
CA PHE A 465 -0.71 0.82 -82.97
C PHE A 465 -0.59 1.75 -81.77
N TYR A 466 0.00 1.24 -80.69
CA TYR A 466 0.32 2.01 -79.49
C TYR A 466 1.57 1.44 -78.82
N PHE A 467 2.21 2.28 -78.01
CA PHE A 467 3.29 1.84 -77.13
C PHE A 467 2.72 1.49 -75.76
N GLN A 468 3.14 0.36 -75.20
CA GLN A 468 2.77 -0.10 -73.87
C GLN A 468 4.02 -0.28 -73.00
N LEU A 469 4.09 0.51 -71.93
CA LEU A 469 5.16 0.50 -70.96
C LEU A 469 4.76 -0.33 -69.74
N PHE A 470 5.68 -1.12 -69.21
CA PHE A 470 5.50 -1.89 -67.98
C PHE A 470 6.58 -1.56 -66.95
N ASP A 471 6.18 -1.42 -65.70
CA ASP A 471 7.07 -1.25 -64.55
C ASP A 471 7.65 -2.59 -64.06
N ASN A 472 8.46 -2.51 -62.99
CA ASN A 472 9.07 -3.64 -62.33
C ASN A 472 8.42 -4.00 -60.96
N ASP A 473 7.17 -3.60 -60.70
CA ASP A 473 6.46 -3.87 -59.44
C ASP A 473 6.41 -5.38 -59.15
N GLY A 474 7.16 -5.80 -58.12
CA GLY A 474 7.27 -7.19 -57.68
C GLY A 474 6.23 -7.61 -56.63
N VAL A 475 5.36 -6.70 -56.18
CA VAL A 475 4.37 -6.93 -55.12
C VAL A 475 3.00 -7.18 -55.70
N ASN A 476 2.51 -6.26 -56.53
CA ASN A 476 1.19 -6.32 -57.15
C ASN A 476 1.23 -6.97 -58.55
N GLY A 477 2.44 -7.23 -59.06
CA GLY A 477 2.70 -7.61 -60.43
C GLY A 477 2.84 -6.38 -61.33
N ASN A 478 3.56 -6.53 -62.43
CA ASN A 478 3.94 -5.40 -63.27
C ASN A 478 2.71 -4.63 -63.78
N LYS A 479 2.62 -3.35 -63.45
CA LYS A 479 1.56 -2.48 -63.97
C LYS A 479 1.98 -2.00 -65.35
N SER A 480 0.99 -1.51 -66.10
CA SER A 480 1.25 -1.02 -67.46
C SER A 480 0.42 0.18 -67.83
N VAL A 481 0.99 1.02 -68.68
CA VAL A 481 0.35 2.21 -69.25
C VAL A 481 0.52 2.19 -70.77
N LYS A 482 -0.50 2.66 -71.49
CA LYS A 482 -0.54 2.71 -72.94
C LYS A 482 -0.59 4.16 -73.43
N THR A 483 0.07 4.43 -74.55
CA THR A 483 -0.10 5.71 -75.26
C THR A 483 -1.47 5.79 -75.93
N LYS A 484 -1.79 6.96 -76.49
CA LYS A 484 -2.84 7.06 -77.51
C LYS A 484 -2.56 6.10 -78.68
N VAL A 485 -3.63 5.70 -79.37
CA VAL A 485 -3.54 4.88 -80.58
C VAL A 485 -3.16 5.78 -81.76
N TYR A 486 -2.16 5.36 -82.51
CA TYR A 486 -1.71 5.98 -83.74
C TYR A 486 -2.23 5.18 -84.94
N ASN A 487 -2.50 5.87 -86.05
CA ASN A 487 -2.95 5.25 -87.29
C ASN A 487 -1.86 5.37 -88.34
N TYR A 488 -1.62 4.31 -89.11
CA TYR A 488 -0.67 4.30 -90.21
C TYR A 488 -1.21 3.50 -91.40
N ARG A 489 -1.33 4.16 -92.55
CA ARG A 489 -1.72 3.53 -93.81
C ARG A 489 -0.45 3.05 -94.52
N ASN A 490 -0.29 1.73 -94.65
CA ASN A 490 0.79 1.18 -95.45
C ASN A 490 0.42 1.23 -96.94
N LYS A 491 0.66 2.37 -97.60
CA LYS A 491 0.18 2.64 -98.96
C LYS A 491 0.75 1.66 -99.99
N THR A 492 -0.06 1.34 -101.00
CA THR A 492 0.38 0.60 -102.20
C THR A 492 1.27 1.47 -103.09
N ASP A 493 2.05 0.85 -103.98
CA ASP A 493 2.90 1.59 -104.93
C ASP A 493 2.06 2.50 -105.85
N HIS A 494 0.82 2.10 -106.15
CA HIS A 494 -0.13 2.90 -106.91
C HIS A 494 -0.63 4.12 -106.12
N GLU A 495 -1.02 3.95 -104.85
CA GLU A 495 -1.43 5.05 -103.97
C GLU A 495 -0.29 6.05 -103.75
N LEU A 496 0.95 5.58 -103.57
CA LEU A 496 2.15 6.42 -103.46
C LEU A 496 2.36 7.27 -104.73
N ASN A 497 2.27 6.67 -105.91
CA ASN A 497 2.40 7.40 -107.18
C ASN A 497 1.29 8.43 -107.38
N GLN A 498 0.05 8.11 -106.97
CA GLN A 498 -1.07 9.06 -107.04
C GLN A 498 -0.89 10.26 -106.11
N ASP A 499 -0.38 10.05 -104.90
CA ASP A 499 -0.10 11.14 -103.97
C ASP A 499 1.02 12.06 -104.48
N VAL A 500 2.07 11.50 -105.08
CA VAL A 500 3.12 12.28 -105.77
C VAL A 500 2.51 13.16 -106.86
N LEU A 501 1.63 12.60 -107.70
CA LEU A 501 0.96 13.36 -108.76
C LEU A 501 0.00 14.44 -108.23
N LYS A 502 -0.71 14.17 -107.11
CA LYS A 502 -1.58 15.15 -106.46
C LYS A 502 -0.79 16.33 -105.88
N GLU A 503 0.30 16.07 -105.16
CA GLU A 503 1.14 17.16 -104.62
C GLU A 503 1.83 17.96 -105.72
N GLN A 504 2.27 17.32 -106.81
CA GLN A 504 2.80 18.06 -107.98
C GLN A 504 1.75 18.99 -108.58
N LYS A 505 0.49 18.54 -108.70
CA LYS A 505 -0.62 19.40 -109.14
C LYS A 505 -0.90 20.52 -108.15
N GLN A 506 -0.94 20.23 -106.85
CA GLN A 506 -1.24 21.18 -105.80
C GLN A 506 -0.15 22.25 -105.66
N SER A 507 1.13 21.86 -105.75
CA SER A 507 2.25 22.80 -105.81
C SER A 507 2.17 23.70 -107.06
N LEU A 508 1.81 23.15 -108.22
CA LEU A 508 1.60 23.95 -109.44
C LEU A 508 0.41 24.92 -109.33
N GLU A 509 -0.60 24.61 -108.51
CA GLU A 509 -1.73 25.48 -108.21
C GLU A 509 -1.36 26.56 -107.18
N ASP A 510 -0.55 26.27 -106.17
CA ASP A 510 -0.06 27.24 -105.18
C ASP A 510 0.95 28.26 -105.77
N PHE A 511 1.55 27.94 -106.93
CA PHE A 511 2.43 28.85 -107.69
C PHE A 511 1.68 29.78 -108.66
N LYS A 512 0.36 29.64 -108.81
CA LYS A 512 -0.50 30.56 -109.57
C LYS A 512 -1.20 31.54 -108.64
#